data_AF-A0A7S4HW41-F1
#
_entry.id   AF-A0A7S4HW41-F1
#
_cell.length_a   1.000
_cell.length_b   1.000
_cell.length_c   1.000
_cell.angle_alpha   90.00
_cell.angle_beta   90.00
_cell.angle_gamma   90.00
#
_symmetry.space_group_name_H-M   'P 1'
#
loop_
_entity.id
_entity.type
_entity.pdbx_description
1 polymer ?
#
loop_
_entity_poly.entity_id
_entity_poly.type
_entity_poly.pdbx_seq_one_letter_code
_entity_poly.pdbx_strand_id
1 'polypeptide(L)'
;VTESVVFTDIDNLPTQSEVLSGLYQGAVRPDLYEASYTLCSACTQEGYQLWLASSGVIDSDSIFEVEPTLAGGKVVYLFNRESLVFIDDSFVFRNPPRFMPGAGDLKYHWSDINPTSLLVEPAKREVEDMLDHLFEHPSTAPFVVYRLIQRLVTSNPSPRYMKVATEAFRTGTYNGQVYSGKYGDLAATVAAILLDREARTPMIEADPTFGVIREPLVKVVQ
;
A
#
# COMPACT_ATOMS: atom_id res chain seq x y z
N VAL A 1 26.10 -8.85 -10.93
CA VAL A 1 25.07 -8.74 -9.89
C VAL A 1 25.72 -9.16 -8.59
N THR A 2 25.69 -8.32 -7.57
CA THR A 2 26.18 -8.68 -6.23
C THR A 2 25.03 -8.58 -5.25
N GLU A 3 24.98 -9.53 -4.33
CA GLU A 3 24.03 -9.55 -3.22
C GLU A 3 24.77 -9.20 -1.94
N SER A 4 24.33 -8.14 -1.27
CA SER A 4 24.89 -7.67 0.01
C SER A 4 23.81 -7.65 1.09
N VAL A 5 24.24 -7.87 2.33
CA VAL A 5 23.39 -7.72 3.52
C VAL A 5 23.25 -6.22 3.81
N VAL A 6 22.04 -5.76 4.09
CA VAL A 6 21.78 -4.34 4.38
C VAL A 6 21.98 -4.03 5.87
N PHE A 7 21.41 -4.86 6.76
CA PHE A 7 21.50 -4.66 8.21
C PHE A 7 22.24 -5.83 8.87
N THR A 8 23.32 -5.55 9.59
CA THR A 8 24.13 -6.57 10.28
C THR A 8 24.18 -6.40 11.79
N ASP A 9 23.90 -5.18 12.28
CA ASP A 9 24.11 -4.81 13.67
C ASP A 9 22.90 -5.15 14.53
N ILE A 10 23.03 -6.15 15.40
CA ILE A 10 21.97 -6.57 16.32
C ILE A 10 21.74 -5.56 17.46
N ASP A 11 22.77 -4.82 17.84
CA ASP A 11 22.72 -3.83 18.93
C ASP A 11 22.11 -2.48 18.49
N ASN A 12 22.07 -2.22 17.17
CA ASN A 12 21.54 -0.98 16.60
C ASN A 12 20.52 -1.30 15.49
N LEU A 13 19.31 -1.63 15.93
CA LEU A 13 18.23 -2.02 15.02
C LEU A 13 17.65 -0.80 14.28
N PRO A 14 17.38 -0.92 12.97
CA PRO A 14 16.82 0.17 12.17
C PRO A 14 15.37 0.47 12.56
N THR A 15 14.92 1.67 12.26
CA THR A 15 13.51 2.07 12.38
C THR A 15 12.65 1.45 11.27
N GLN A 16 11.34 1.32 11.48
CA GLN A 16 10.41 0.80 10.46
C GLN A 16 10.52 1.54 9.11
N SER A 17 10.68 2.88 9.14
CA SER A 17 10.82 3.67 7.92
C SER A 17 12.13 3.38 7.19
N GLU A 18 13.22 3.14 7.91
CA GLU A 18 14.51 2.78 7.32
C GLU A 18 14.43 1.40 6.67
N VAL A 19 13.79 0.43 7.32
CA VAL A 19 13.56 -0.91 6.77
C VAL A 19 12.77 -0.84 5.46
N LEU A 20 11.65 -0.10 5.44
CA LEU A 20 10.82 0.06 4.24
C LEU A 20 11.52 0.83 3.10
N SER A 21 12.47 1.70 3.42
CA SER A 21 13.26 2.46 2.44
C SER A 21 14.56 1.76 2.01
N GLY A 22 15.03 0.78 2.77
CA GLY A 22 16.27 0.06 2.50
C GLY A 22 16.03 -1.29 1.83
N LEU A 23 14.97 -2.00 2.23
CA LEU A 23 14.67 -3.34 1.75
C LEU A 23 13.56 -3.32 0.71
N TYR A 24 13.85 -3.89 -0.46
CA TYR A 24 12.95 -3.91 -1.60
C TYR A 24 12.62 -5.31 -2.09
N GLN A 25 13.27 -6.34 -1.52
CA GLN A 25 13.04 -7.70 -1.91
C GLN A 25 12.00 -8.35 -0.99
N GLY A 26 10.86 -8.71 -1.57
CA GLY A 26 9.83 -9.44 -0.86
C GLY A 26 10.29 -10.84 -0.44
N ALA A 27 9.91 -11.24 0.76
CA ALA A 27 10.08 -12.58 1.31
C ALA A 27 8.73 -13.32 1.36
N VAL A 28 8.81 -14.65 1.38
CA VAL A 28 7.67 -15.51 1.70
C VAL A 28 7.49 -15.53 3.22
N ARG A 29 6.27 -15.80 3.71
CA ARG A 29 6.00 -15.91 5.14
C ARG A 29 6.92 -16.94 5.81
N PRO A 30 7.53 -16.62 6.97
CA PRO A 30 8.42 -17.53 7.72
C PRO A 30 7.82 -18.91 7.98
N ASP A 31 6.53 -18.99 8.28
CA ASP A 31 5.81 -20.26 8.57
C ASP A 31 5.86 -21.28 7.42
N LEU A 32 6.03 -20.81 6.18
CA LEU A 32 6.07 -21.67 5.00
C LEU A 32 7.44 -22.37 4.81
N TYR A 33 8.46 -22.00 5.59
CA TYR A 33 9.82 -22.54 5.49
C TYR A 33 10.08 -23.74 6.44
N GLU A 34 9.04 -24.46 6.85
CA GLU A 34 9.11 -25.73 7.62
C GLU A 34 10.11 -25.68 8.81
N ALA A 35 10.00 -24.67 9.67
CA ALA A 35 10.82 -24.47 10.88
C ALA A 35 12.30 -24.04 10.66
N SER A 36 12.64 -23.51 9.48
CA SER A 36 13.98 -22.93 9.22
C SER A 36 14.20 -21.55 9.84
N TYR A 37 13.12 -20.87 10.26
CA TYR A 37 13.17 -19.51 10.80
C TYR A 37 12.70 -19.48 12.25
N THR A 38 13.42 -18.70 13.07
CA THR A 38 13.10 -18.48 14.48
C THR A 38 12.91 -16.99 14.75
N LEU A 39 11.90 -16.65 15.55
CA LEU A 39 11.65 -15.25 15.93
C LEU A 39 12.73 -14.77 16.91
N CYS A 40 13.35 -13.62 16.62
CA CYS A 40 14.36 -13.04 17.50
C CYS A 40 13.68 -12.34 18.68
N SER A 41 13.66 -12.99 19.85
CA SER A 41 13.12 -12.39 21.09
C SER A 41 13.96 -11.24 21.65
N ALA A 42 15.23 -11.13 21.25
CA ALA A 42 16.13 -10.05 21.67
C ALA A 42 16.04 -8.81 20.75
N CYS A 43 15.43 -8.94 19.57
CA CYS A 43 15.44 -7.92 18.52
C CYS A 43 14.10 -7.18 18.43
N THR A 44 13.57 -6.71 19.56
CA THR A 44 12.25 -6.07 19.61
C THR A 44 12.34 -4.58 19.26
N GLN A 45 11.64 -4.17 18.21
CA GLN A 45 11.45 -2.77 17.82
C GLN A 45 9.97 -2.52 17.49
N GLU A 46 9.54 -1.26 17.54
CA GLU A 46 8.19 -0.89 17.14
C GLU A 46 8.03 -0.96 15.62
N GLY A 47 6.97 -1.64 15.16
CA GLY A 47 6.55 -1.67 13.75
C GLY A 47 7.11 -2.82 12.90
N TYR A 48 7.97 -3.70 13.43
CA TYR A 48 8.33 -4.94 12.75
C TYR A 48 8.79 -6.03 13.73
N GLN A 49 8.72 -7.28 13.26
CA GLN A 49 9.29 -8.45 13.92
C GLN A 49 10.41 -9.04 13.05
N LEU A 50 11.48 -9.52 13.69
CA LEU A 50 12.64 -10.08 12.99
C LEU A 50 12.67 -11.60 13.12
N TRP A 51 12.77 -12.27 11.98
CA TRP A 51 12.90 -13.71 11.85
C TRP A 51 14.30 -14.05 11.34
N LEU A 52 15.02 -14.89 12.09
CA LEU A 52 16.39 -15.27 11.80
C LEU A 52 16.45 -16.69 11.27
N ALA A 53 17.25 -16.90 10.23
CA ALA A 53 17.59 -18.24 9.72
C ALA A 53 18.59 -18.93 10.65
N SER A 54 19.57 -18.18 11.16
CA SER A 54 20.55 -18.64 12.15
C SER A 54 20.35 -17.90 13.47
N SER A 55 20.23 -18.62 14.59
CA SER A 55 19.95 -18.01 15.89
C SER A 55 21.03 -16.99 16.29
N GLY A 56 20.63 -15.73 16.49
CA GLY A 56 21.49 -14.67 17.02
C GLY A 56 22.36 -13.94 16.00
N VAL A 57 22.21 -14.22 14.71
CA VAL A 57 22.93 -13.52 13.64
C VAL A 57 21.94 -12.97 12.62
N ILE A 58 22.05 -11.68 12.31
CA ILE A 58 21.29 -11.05 11.24
C ILE A 58 22.07 -11.25 9.94
N ASP A 59 21.55 -12.09 9.06
CA ASP A 59 22.15 -12.49 7.78
C ASP A 59 21.31 -12.02 6.57
N SER A 60 21.76 -12.33 5.35
CA SER A 60 21.05 -12.00 4.10
C SER A 60 19.66 -12.65 4.00
N ASP A 61 19.50 -13.78 4.69
CA ASP A 61 18.28 -14.58 4.63
C ASP A 61 17.31 -14.24 5.76
N SER A 62 17.69 -13.35 6.67
CA SER A 62 16.83 -12.84 7.73
C SER A 62 15.64 -12.08 7.15
N ILE A 63 14.46 -12.31 7.73
CA ILE A 63 13.18 -11.80 7.24
C ILE A 63 12.63 -10.77 8.23
N PHE A 64 12.35 -9.57 7.73
CA PHE A 64 11.62 -8.53 8.44
C PHE A 64 10.13 -8.68 8.15
N GLU A 65 9.35 -8.98 9.17
CA GLU A 65 7.89 -8.94 9.15
C GLU A 65 7.46 -7.54 9.58
N VAL A 66 7.15 -6.68 8.62
CA VAL A 66 6.83 -5.28 8.84
C VAL A 66 5.32 -5.09 8.98
N GLU A 67 4.91 -4.49 10.08
CA GLU A 67 3.51 -4.15 10.32
C GLU A 67 3.05 -3.06 9.34
N PRO A 68 1.77 -3.07 8.92
CA PRO A 68 1.25 -2.09 7.98
C PRO A 68 1.27 -0.68 8.59
N THR A 69 1.66 0.30 7.78
CA THR A 69 1.62 1.72 8.19
C THR A 69 0.21 2.31 8.20
N LEU A 70 -0.72 1.65 7.51
CA LEU A 70 -2.12 2.04 7.39
C LEU A 70 -3.02 1.07 8.14
N ALA A 71 -4.05 1.59 8.82
CA ALA A 71 -4.98 0.79 9.58
C ALA A 71 -5.72 -0.22 8.67
N GLY A 72 -5.54 -1.51 8.93
CA GLY A 72 -6.12 -2.59 8.12
C GLY A 72 -5.34 -2.93 6.84
N GLY A 73 -4.12 -2.39 6.67
CA GLY A 73 -3.21 -2.78 5.60
C GLY A 73 -2.62 -4.19 5.79
N LYS A 74 -1.83 -4.63 4.82
CA LYS A 74 -1.23 -5.96 4.79
C LYS A 74 0.17 -5.96 5.43
N VAL A 75 0.49 -7.01 6.17
CA VAL A 75 1.85 -7.25 6.68
C VAL A 75 2.78 -7.57 5.51
N VAL A 76 3.92 -6.90 5.46
CA VAL A 76 4.92 -7.06 4.39
C VAL A 76 6.12 -7.82 4.93
N TYR A 77 6.55 -8.84 4.21
CA TYR A 77 7.73 -9.63 4.53
C TYR A 77 8.86 -9.22 3.60
N LEU A 78 10.00 -8.82 4.15
CA LEU A 78 11.16 -8.33 3.38
C LEU A 78 12.41 -9.10 3.76
N PHE A 79 13.21 -9.49 2.77
CA PHE A 79 14.54 -10.05 3.00
C PHE A 79 15.55 -8.96 3.31
N ASN A 80 16.49 -9.28 4.20
CA ASN A 80 17.61 -8.42 4.56
C ASN A 80 18.76 -8.44 3.53
N ARG A 81 18.43 -8.23 2.26
CA ARG A 81 19.44 -8.22 1.20
C ARG A 81 19.08 -7.23 0.12
N GLU A 82 20.12 -6.68 -0.50
CA GLU A 82 20.03 -5.88 -1.69
C GLU A 82 20.71 -6.59 -2.86
N SER A 83 20.08 -6.55 -4.03
CA SER A 83 20.63 -7.13 -5.27
C SER A 83 20.88 -5.99 -6.25
N LEU A 84 22.17 -5.69 -6.47
CA LEU A 84 22.62 -4.59 -7.32
C LEU A 84 23.33 -5.12 -8.55
N VAL A 85 23.01 -4.52 -9.71
CA VAL A 85 23.66 -4.77 -10.98
C VAL A 85 24.55 -3.58 -11.29
N PHE A 86 25.84 -3.85 -11.42
CA PHE A 86 26.85 -2.87 -11.82
C PHE A 86 27.06 -2.95 -13.32
N ILE A 87 27.03 -1.80 -13.99
CA ILE A 87 27.48 -1.61 -15.37
C ILE A 87 28.76 -0.77 -15.25
N ASP A 88 29.90 -1.41 -15.48
CA ASP A 88 31.22 -0.86 -15.17
C ASP A 88 31.33 -0.39 -13.70
N ASP A 89 32.25 0.53 -13.40
CA ASP A 89 32.45 1.09 -12.05
C ASP A 89 31.57 2.34 -11.77
N SER A 90 30.74 2.77 -12.73
CA SER A 90 30.07 4.09 -12.68
C SER A 90 28.55 4.03 -12.55
N PHE A 91 27.91 2.96 -13.04
CA PHE A 91 26.45 2.87 -13.04
C PHE A 91 25.98 1.67 -12.25
N VAL A 92 25.05 1.91 -11.33
CA VAL A 92 24.40 0.86 -10.55
C VAL A 92 22.89 1.00 -10.70
N PHE A 93 22.23 -0.12 -10.88
CA PHE A 93 20.78 -0.19 -10.86
C PHE A 93 20.34 -1.48 -10.16
N ARG A 94 19.14 -1.45 -9.56
CA ARG A 94 18.55 -2.68 -9.03
C ARG A 94 18.05 -3.54 -10.18
N ASN A 95 18.10 -4.85 -10.02
CA ASN A 95 17.39 -5.72 -10.94
C ASN A 95 15.90 -5.33 -10.97
N PRO A 96 15.32 -4.98 -12.13
CA PRO A 96 13.90 -4.63 -12.19
C PRO A 96 13.05 -5.81 -11.68
N PRO A 97 11.90 -5.54 -11.03
CA PRO A 97 10.99 -6.59 -10.65
C PRO A 97 10.57 -7.38 -11.89
N ARG A 98 10.53 -8.71 -11.77
CA ARG A 98 9.99 -9.57 -12.83
C ARG A 98 8.51 -9.81 -12.56
N PHE A 99 7.69 -9.23 -13.41
CA PHE A 99 6.25 -9.47 -13.49
C PHE A 99 5.99 -10.81 -14.17
N MET A 100 5.14 -11.65 -13.57
CA MET A 100 4.74 -12.98 -14.06
C MET A 100 5.90 -13.84 -14.61
N PRO A 101 6.85 -14.30 -13.78
CA PRO A 101 7.98 -15.08 -14.27
C PRO A 101 7.49 -16.35 -15.00
N GLY A 102 7.80 -16.46 -16.30
CA GLY A 102 7.46 -17.61 -17.14
C GLY A 102 6.14 -17.50 -17.93
N ALA A 103 5.39 -16.41 -17.80
CA ALA A 103 4.22 -16.16 -18.65
C ALA A 103 4.64 -15.82 -20.08
N GLY A 104 4.41 -16.74 -21.02
CA GLY A 104 4.73 -16.57 -22.44
C GLY A 104 6.15 -16.97 -22.85
N ASP A 105 7.10 -17.00 -21.91
CA ASP A 105 8.49 -17.42 -22.15
C ASP A 105 8.68 -18.94 -22.09
N LEU A 106 7.80 -19.67 -21.41
CA LEU A 106 7.86 -21.13 -21.29
C LEU A 106 7.12 -21.82 -22.43
N LYS A 107 7.59 -21.65 -23.67
CA LYS A 107 7.15 -22.52 -24.79
C LYS A 107 8.02 -23.77 -24.83
N TYR A 108 7.64 -24.80 -24.09
CA TYR A 108 8.26 -26.11 -24.25
C TYR A 108 7.79 -26.71 -25.59
N HIS A 109 8.70 -26.83 -26.57
CA HIS A 109 8.39 -27.39 -27.90
C HIS A 109 7.94 -28.87 -27.86
N TRP A 110 8.01 -29.52 -26.69
CA TRP A 110 7.83 -30.97 -26.54
C TRP A 110 6.74 -31.38 -25.53
N SER A 111 6.00 -30.44 -24.92
CA SER A 111 4.92 -30.78 -23.98
C SER A 111 3.63 -30.00 -24.23
N ASP A 112 2.50 -30.71 -24.27
CA ASP A 112 1.14 -30.16 -24.27
C ASP A 112 0.70 -29.70 -22.86
N ILE A 113 1.63 -29.70 -21.89
CA ILE A 113 1.40 -29.14 -20.57
C ILE A 113 1.21 -27.64 -20.78
N ASN A 114 -0.01 -27.15 -20.54
CA ASN A 114 -0.31 -25.74 -20.65
C ASN A 114 0.20 -25.03 -19.37
N PRO A 115 1.38 -24.36 -19.39
CA PRO A 115 1.90 -23.70 -18.20
C PRO A 115 0.98 -22.57 -17.73
N THR A 116 0.06 -22.08 -18.57
CA THR A 116 -0.87 -21.01 -18.23
C THR A 116 -1.73 -21.36 -17.01
N SER A 117 -2.13 -22.63 -16.80
CA SER A 117 -2.89 -23.00 -15.60
C SER A 117 -2.09 -22.91 -14.30
N LEU A 118 -0.77 -23.12 -14.37
CA LEU A 118 0.14 -22.96 -13.23
C LEU A 118 0.45 -21.48 -12.95
N LEU A 119 0.22 -20.60 -13.92
CA LEU A 119 0.47 -19.16 -13.83
C LEU A 119 -0.74 -18.34 -13.37
N VAL A 120 -1.93 -18.94 -13.28
CA VAL A 120 -3.16 -18.24 -12.86
C VAL A 120 -3.04 -17.67 -11.45
N GLU A 121 -2.59 -18.46 -10.48
CA GLU A 121 -2.48 -18.02 -9.08
C GLU A 121 -1.40 -16.94 -8.90
N PRO A 122 -0.17 -17.09 -9.44
CA PRO A 122 0.81 -16.01 -9.46
C PRO A 122 0.29 -14.71 -10.09
N ALA A 123 -0.42 -14.80 -11.21
CA ALA A 123 -0.99 -13.63 -11.89
C ALA A 123 -2.06 -12.92 -11.06
N LYS A 124 -2.96 -13.68 -10.41
CA LYS A 124 -3.96 -13.11 -9.49
C LYS A 124 -3.29 -12.37 -8.35
N ARG A 125 -2.30 -13.00 -7.71
CA ARG A 125 -1.57 -12.42 -6.59
C ARG A 125 -0.86 -11.13 -6.98
N GLU A 126 -0.26 -11.09 -8.16
CA GLU A 126 0.40 -9.90 -8.68
C GLU A 126 -0.59 -8.75 -8.95
N VAL A 127 -1.77 -9.06 -9.48
CA VAL A 127 -2.84 -8.07 -9.66
C VAL A 127 -3.34 -7.56 -8.31
N GLU A 128 -3.53 -8.43 -7.32
CA GLU A 128 -3.90 -8.06 -5.96
C GLU A 128 -2.85 -7.15 -5.32
N ASP A 129 -1.57 -7.53 -5.37
CA ASP A 129 -0.48 -6.73 -4.80
C ASP A 129 -0.36 -5.35 -5.52
N MET A 130 -0.60 -5.29 -6.84
CA MET A 130 -0.68 -4.02 -7.58
C MET A 130 -1.85 -3.15 -7.11
N LEU A 131 -3.04 -3.75 -6.94
CA LEU A 131 -4.22 -3.03 -6.46
C LEU A 131 -4.02 -2.49 -5.05
N ASP A 132 -3.43 -3.30 -4.16
CA ASP A 132 -3.06 -2.90 -2.80
C ASP A 132 -2.10 -1.70 -2.85
N HIS A 133 -1.06 -1.76 -3.69
CA HIS A 133 -0.11 -0.65 -3.85
C HIS A 133 -0.78 0.65 -4.33
N LEU A 134 -1.66 0.57 -5.32
CA LEU A 134 -2.40 1.74 -5.81
C LEU A 134 -3.37 2.28 -4.77
N PHE A 135 -4.00 1.41 -3.98
CA PHE A 135 -4.94 1.79 -2.95
C PHE A 135 -4.26 2.51 -1.78
N GLU A 136 -3.13 1.97 -1.31
CA GLU A 136 -2.34 2.53 -0.21
C GLU A 136 -1.53 3.78 -0.61
N HIS A 137 -1.48 4.10 -1.90
CA HIS A 137 -0.75 5.27 -2.39
C HIS A 137 -1.26 6.57 -1.73
N PRO A 138 -0.39 7.47 -1.25
CA PRO A 138 -0.78 8.68 -0.51
C PRO A 138 -1.74 9.62 -1.25
N SER A 139 -1.75 9.56 -2.59
CA SER A 139 -2.63 10.39 -3.42
C SER A 139 -4.04 9.82 -3.57
N THR A 140 -4.26 8.52 -3.33
CA THR A 140 -5.54 7.87 -3.59
C THR A 140 -6.66 8.45 -2.74
N ALA A 141 -6.43 8.63 -1.44
CA ALA A 141 -7.41 9.21 -0.52
C ALA A 141 -7.92 10.60 -0.99
N PRO A 142 -7.07 11.63 -1.22
CA PRO A 142 -7.57 12.94 -1.66
C PRO A 142 -8.23 12.90 -3.04
N PHE A 143 -7.73 12.08 -3.99
CA PHE A 143 -8.34 12.00 -5.33
C PHE A 143 -9.73 11.38 -5.30
N VAL A 144 -9.92 10.28 -4.56
CA VAL A 144 -11.23 9.63 -4.43
C VAL A 144 -12.21 10.55 -3.72
N VAL A 145 -11.81 11.12 -2.59
CA VAL A 145 -12.68 11.98 -1.77
C VAL A 145 -13.08 13.25 -2.53
N TYR A 146 -12.16 13.86 -3.28
CA TYR A 146 -12.48 15.02 -4.13
C TYR A 146 -13.59 14.71 -5.13
N ARG A 147 -13.50 13.56 -5.83
CA ARG A 147 -14.54 13.13 -6.79
C ARG A 147 -15.87 12.81 -6.11
N LEU A 148 -15.84 12.25 -4.90
CA LEU A 148 -17.06 12.00 -4.13
C LEU A 148 -17.74 13.31 -3.74
N ILE A 149 -17.00 14.30 -3.27
CA ILE A 149 -17.57 15.61 -2.93
C ILE A 149 -18.17 16.29 -4.16
N GLN A 150 -17.49 16.24 -5.31
CA GLN A 150 -17.98 16.81 -6.57
C GLN A 150 -19.31 16.20 -7.04
N ARG A 151 -19.52 14.91 -6.78
CA ARG A 151 -20.76 14.21 -7.14
C ARG A 151 -21.89 14.39 -6.13
N LEU A 152 -21.56 14.60 -4.86
CA LEU A 152 -22.53 14.58 -3.77
C LEU A 152 -22.96 15.97 -3.30
N VAL A 153 -22.05 16.97 -3.30
CA VAL A 153 -22.29 18.24 -2.60
C VAL A 153 -21.94 19.47 -3.44
N THR A 154 -20.68 19.62 -3.86
CA THR A 154 -20.20 20.88 -4.46
C THR A 154 -19.06 20.67 -5.45
N SER A 155 -19.06 21.43 -6.55
CA SER A 155 -18.00 21.36 -7.57
C SER A 155 -16.66 21.95 -7.11
N ASN A 156 -16.67 22.86 -6.13
CA ASN A 156 -15.49 23.56 -5.62
C ASN A 156 -15.40 23.46 -4.08
N PRO A 157 -14.92 22.33 -3.54
CA PRO A 157 -14.78 22.16 -2.10
C PRO A 157 -13.63 22.99 -1.52
N SER A 158 -13.81 23.52 -0.31
CA SER A 158 -12.72 24.21 0.38
C SER A 158 -11.59 23.25 0.80
N PRO A 159 -10.34 23.74 0.93
CA PRO A 159 -9.21 22.92 1.39
C PRO A 159 -9.43 22.29 2.78
N ARG A 160 -10.17 22.97 3.66
CA ARG A 160 -10.52 22.44 4.98
C ARG A 160 -11.47 21.25 4.87
N TYR A 161 -12.52 21.38 4.07
CA TYR A 161 -13.48 20.29 3.88
C TYR A 161 -12.81 19.06 3.26
N MET A 162 -11.94 19.31 2.27
CA MET A 162 -11.11 18.29 1.67
C MET A 162 -10.24 17.56 2.70
N LYS A 163 -9.59 18.30 3.61
CA LYS A 163 -8.78 17.71 4.69
C LYS A 163 -9.62 16.80 5.61
N VAL A 164 -10.77 17.29 6.08
CA VAL A 164 -11.63 16.54 7.02
C VAL A 164 -12.15 15.24 6.39
N ALA A 165 -12.63 15.29 5.15
CA ALA A 165 -13.15 14.10 4.48
C ALA A 165 -12.03 13.11 4.10
N THR A 166 -10.83 13.60 3.75
CA THR A 166 -9.65 12.74 3.51
C THR A 166 -9.19 12.05 4.78
N GLU A 167 -9.20 12.77 5.91
CA GLU A 167 -8.84 12.20 7.21
C GLU A 167 -9.82 11.10 7.61
N ALA A 168 -11.13 11.32 7.44
CA ALA A 168 -12.14 10.30 7.67
C ALA A 168 -11.97 9.04 6.78
N PHE A 169 -11.56 9.21 5.52
CA PHE A 169 -11.21 8.09 4.63
C PHE A 169 -10.00 7.31 5.15
N ARG A 170 -9.00 8.00 5.69
CA ARG A 170 -7.75 7.39 6.17
C ARG A 170 -7.92 6.66 7.50
N THR A 171 -8.69 7.23 8.41
CA THR A 171 -8.82 6.71 9.78
C THR A 171 -10.05 5.82 9.96
N GLY A 172 -11.05 5.94 9.09
CA GLY A 172 -12.35 5.30 9.30
C GLY A 172 -13.11 5.87 10.49
N THR A 173 -12.84 7.13 10.86
CA THR A 173 -13.47 7.81 11.99
C THR A 173 -13.97 9.18 11.59
N TYR A 174 -15.12 9.59 12.12
CA TYR A 174 -15.64 10.94 11.92
C TYR A 174 -16.40 11.40 13.17
N ASN A 175 -16.12 12.62 13.66
CA ASN A 175 -16.74 13.22 14.85
C ASN A 175 -16.75 12.29 16.09
N GLY A 176 -15.67 11.55 16.31
CA GLY A 176 -15.55 10.63 17.46
C GLY A 176 -16.28 9.29 17.29
N GLN A 177 -17.01 9.10 16.20
CA GLN A 177 -17.59 7.79 15.85
C GLN A 177 -16.59 6.99 15.02
N VAL A 178 -16.32 5.75 15.46
CA VAL A 178 -15.54 4.77 14.70
C VAL A 178 -16.50 3.97 13.82
N TYR A 179 -16.20 3.92 12.52
CA TYR A 179 -16.93 3.10 11.57
C TYR A 179 -16.21 1.75 11.46
N SER A 180 -15.47 1.49 10.39
CA SER A 180 -14.59 0.32 10.28
C SER A 180 -13.26 0.52 11.01
N GLY A 181 -12.81 1.77 11.20
CA GLY A 181 -11.49 2.08 11.74
C GLY A 181 -10.33 1.69 10.82
N LYS A 182 -10.60 1.41 9.55
CA LYS A 182 -9.62 1.01 8.54
C LYS A 182 -9.43 2.10 7.49
N TYR A 183 -8.30 2.06 6.82
CA TYR A 183 -8.03 2.89 5.66
C TYR A 183 -8.98 2.54 4.51
N GLY A 184 -9.52 3.57 3.86
CA GLY A 184 -10.48 3.46 2.76
C GLY A 184 -11.93 3.27 3.18
N ASP A 185 -12.30 3.70 4.39
CA ASP A 185 -13.67 3.61 4.86
C ASP A 185 -14.60 4.60 4.17
N LEU A 186 -15.44 4.09 3.26
CA LEU A 186 -16.43 4.90 2.56
C LEU A 186 -17.58 5.36 3.47
N ALA A 187 -17.92 4.62 4.54
CA ALA A 187 -18.99 5.01 5.45
C ALA A 187 -18.58 6.25 6.26
N ALA A 188 -17.38 6.22 6.84
CA ALA A 188 -16.81 7.38 7.54
C ALA A 188 -16.65 8.57 6.58
N THR A 189 -16.18 8.32 5.35
CA THR A 189 -15.99 9.35 4.33
C THR A 189 -17.32 10.00 3.93
N VAL A 190 -18.34 9.22 3.60
CA VAL A 190 -19.65 9.75 3.19
C VAL A 190 -20.32 10.50 4.34
N ALA A 191 -20.18 10.00 5.57
CA ALA A 191 -20.64 10.73 6.75
C ALA A 191 -19.92 12.08 6.89
N ALA A 192 -18.58 12.10 6.74
CA ALA A 192 -17.81 13.33 6.76
C ALA A 192 -18.23 14.30 5.65
N ILE A 193 -18.55 13.80 4.46
CA ILE A 193 -19.03 14.60 3.35
C ILE A 193 -20.40 15.21 3.68
N LEU A 194 -21.40 14.40 4.04
CA LEU A 194 -22.78 14.87 4.17
C LEU A 194 -23.07 15.63 5.48
N LEU A 195 -22.27 15.39 6.53
CA LEU A 195 -22.47 16.00 7.84
C LEU A 195 -21.58 17.21 8.10
N ASP A 196 -20.61 17.48 7.24
CA ASP A 196 -19.75 18.66 7.40
C ASP A 196 -20.56 19.96 7.32
N ARG A 197 -20.10 20.97 8.05
CA ARG A 197 -20.71 22.30 8.08
C ARG A 197 -20.85 22.91 6.69
N GLU A 198 -19.92 22.64 5.79
CA GLU A 198 -19.95 23.17 4.41
C GLU A 198 -21.05 22.55 3.57
N ALA A 199 -21.48 21.32 3.89
CA ALA A 199 -22.62 20.69 3.23
C ALA A 199 -23.97 21.11 3.81
N ARG A 200 -24.02 21.63 5.05
CA ARG A 200 -25.28 21.84 5.81
C ARG A 200 -25.60 23.29 6.16
N THR A 201 -24.67 24.22 5.99
CA THR A 201 -24.87 25.60 6.46
C THR A 201 -25.83 26.36 5.53
N PRO A 202 -26.93 26.94 6.04
CA PRO A 202 -27.92 27.61 5.21
C PRO A 202 -27.43 28.94 4.60
N MET A 203 -26.41 29.59 5.18
CA MET A 203 -25.77 30.77 4.57
C MET A 203 -25.15 30.48 3.22
N ILE A 204 -24.83 29.21 2.94
CA ILE A 204 -24.19 28.80 1.70
C ILE A 204 -25.21 28.76 0.54
N GLU A 205 -26.51 28.57 0.82
CA GLU A 205 -27.56 28.66 -0.21
C GLU A 205 -27.66 30.06 -0.85
N ALA A 206 -27.18 31.09 -0.14
CA ALA A 206 -27.14 32.46 -0.65
C ALA A 206 -25.94 32.75 -1.55
N ASP A 207 -24.94 31.84 -1.62
CA ASP A 207 -23.75 32.01 -2.46
C ASP A 207 -24.01 31.45 -3.87
N PRO A 208 -24.02 32.28 -4.93
CA PRO A 208 -24.25 31.82 -6.30
C PRO A 208 -23.12 30.94 -6.85
N THR A 209 -21.97 30.87 -6.18
CA THR A 209 -20.83 30.03 -6.57
C THR A 209 -20.84 28.66 -5.92
N PHE A 210 -21.73 28.43 -4.96
CA PHE A 210 -21.82 27.16 -4.26
C PHE A 210 -22.80 26.18 -4.90
N GLY A 211 -22.46 24.89 -4.84
CA GLY A 211 -23.29 23.79 -5.30
C GLY A 211 -22.68 23.08 -6.50
N VAL A 212 -23.53 22.35 -7.22
CA VAL A 212 -23.12 21.54 -8.37
C VAL A 212 -23.59 22.21 -9.65
N ILE A 213 -22.64 22.50 -10.55
CA ILE A 213 -22.99 22.93 -11.89
C ILE A 213 -23.64 21.73 -12.60
N ARG A 214 -24.92 21.87 -12.97
CA ARG A 214 -25.61 20.82 -13.74
C ARG A 214 -24.95 20.64 -15.10
N GLU A 215 -24.79 19.39 -15.50
CA GLU A 215 -24.29 19.05 -16.82
C GLU A 215 -25.19 19.65 -17.91
N PRO A 216 -24.63 20.15 -19.03
CA PRO A 216 -25.39 20.85 -20.06
C PRO A 216 -26.58 20.05 -20.60
N LEU A 217 -26.42 18.73 -20.75
CA LEU A 217 -27.48 17.85 -21.25
C LEU A 217 -28.63 17.73 -20.25
N VAL A 218 -28.34 17.61 -18.96
CA VAL A 218 -29.36 17.55 -17.89
C VAL A 218 -30.14 18.87 -17.81
N LYS A 219 -29.45 20.00 -18.05
CA LYS A 219 -30.09 21.33 -18.08
C LYS A 219 -31.08 21.53 -19.24
N VAL A 220 -30.94 20.77 -20.34
CA VAL A 220 -31.82 20.87 -21.52
C VAL A 220 -33.05 19.98 -21.38
N VAL A 221 -32.95 18.87 -20.64
CA VAL A 221 -34.02 17.86 -20.51
C VAL A 221 -34.99 18.16 -19.37
N GLN A 222 -34.56 18.91 -18.34
CA GLN A 222 -35.29 19.15 -17.10
C GLN A 222 -35.85 20.57 -16.97
#